data_AF-A0A1F7XJK5-F1
#
_entry.id   AF-A0A1F7XJK5-F1
#
_cell.length_a   1.000
_cell.length_b   1.000
_cell.length_c   1.000
_cell.angle_alpha   90.00
_cell.angle_beta   90.00
_cell.angle_gamma   90.00
#
_symmetry.space_group_name_H-M   'P 1'
#
loop_
_entity.id
_entity.type
_entity.pdbx_description
1 polymer ?
#
loop_
_entity_poly.entity_id
_entity_poly.type
_entity_poly.pdbx_seq_one_letter_code
_entity_poly.pdbx_strand_id
1 'polypeptide(L)'
;MQIIATQKFIRMAPRKLRLVVPLIKNISPIMAVEVLPHIGKRAAEPLRKVILSAIANAKEKKLSENDLVFKEIQVGEGPRLKRYHAGARGMAKPYKREMSHIRVVLMTKSQIPNPKSETKKIIAGNKKLNARKILKSKPTTESIKKGGK
;
A
#
# COMPACT_ATOMS: atom_id res chain seq x y z
N MET A 1 14.31 5.45 -0.30
CA MET A 1 14.43 4.87 1.04
C MET A 1 13.06 4.68 1.67
N GLN A 2 12.80 3.48 2.19
CA GLN A 2 11.55 3.14 2.88
C GLN A 2 11.80 3.04 4.38
N ILE A 3 10.84 3.49 5.17
CA ILE A 3 10.85 3.40 6.64
C ILE A 3 9.74 2.46 7.04
N ILE A 4 10.07 1.44 7.84
CA ILE A 4 9.15 0.40 8.23
C ILE A 4 8.97 0.47 9.74
N ALA A 5 7.72 0.38 10.21
CA ALA A 5 7.39 0.13 11.60
C ALA A 5 6.43 -1.05 11.68
N THR A 6 6.65 -1.93 12.66
CA THR A 6 5.80 -3.09 12.88
C THR A 6 5.45 -3.24 14.34
N GLN A 7 4.18 -3.52 14.62
CA GLN A 7 3.73 -3.92 15.94
C GLN A 7 3.03 -5.26 15.86
N LYS A 8 3.49 -6.20 16.69
CA LYS A 8 3.04 -7.60 16.67
C LYS A 8 2.18 -7.94 17.88
N PHE A 9 1.34 -8.97 17.73
CA PHE A 9 0.52 -9.56 18.80
C PHE A 9 -0.46 -8.58 19.45
N ILE A 10 -1.07 -7.72 18.65
CA ILE A 10 -2.11 -6.81 19.12
C ILE A 10 -3.35 -7.65 19.43
N ARG A 11 -3.87 -7.52 20.66
CA ARG A 11 -5.07 -8.24 21.14
C ARG A 11 -6.36 -7.65 20.56
N MET A 12 -6.44 -7.57 19.24
CA MET A 12 -7.58 -7.07 18.50
C MET A 12 -7.73 -7.83 17.18
N ALA A 13 -8.98 -8.08 16.79
CA ALA A 13 -9.29 -8.72 15.51
C ALA A 13 -8.86 -7.83 14.32
N PRO A 14 -8.22 -8.39 13.29
CA PRO A 14 -7.71 -7.63 12.14
C PRO A 14 -8.82 -6.85 11.42
N ARG A 15 -10.05 -7.40 11.36
CA ARG A 15 -11.22 -6.71 10.76
C ARG A 15 -11.51 -5.34 11.38
N LYS A 16 -11.30 -5.18 12.69
CA LYS A 16 -11.56 -3.91 13.40
C LYS A 16 -10.53 -2.85 13.06
N LEU A 17 -9.27 -3.25 12.88
CA LEU A 17 -8.19 -2.37 12.45
C LEU A 17 -8.34 -1.99 10.97
N ARG A 18 -8.66 -2.96 10.10
CA ARG A 18 -8.88 -2.74 8.66
C ARG A 18 -9.98 -1.72 8.38
N LEU A 19 -10.98 -1.59 9.26
CA LEU A 19 -12.03 -0.58 9.13
C LEU A 19 -11.48 0.85 9.19
N VAL A 20 -10.43 1.10 9.97
CA VAL A 20 -9.87 2.45 10.16
C VAL A 20 -8.82 2.82 9.11
N VAL A 21 -8.11 1.83 8.55
CA VAL A 21 -7.01 2.04 7.59
C VAL A 21 -7.37 2.92 6.38
N PRO A 22 -8.54 2.75 5.72
CA PRO A 22 -8.90 3.58 4.56
C PRO A 22 -8.97 5.07 4.88
N LEU A 23 -9.35 5.43 6.11
CA LEU A 23 -9.50 6.83 6.53
C LEU A 23 -8.15 7.57 6.59
N ILE A 24 -7.08 6.86 6.92
CA ILE A 24 -5.74 7.44 7.13
C ILE A 24 -4.81 7.27 5.92
N LYS A 25 -5.12 6.36 4.99
CA LYS A 25 -4.22 5.98 3.88
C LYS A 25 -3.85 7.17 2.98
N ASN A 26 -4.79 8.10 2.77
CA ASN A 26 -4.63 9.22 1.82
C ASN A 26 -4.22 10.54 2.51
N ILE A 27 -3.95 10.51 3.81
CA ILE A 27 -3.60 11.68 4.61
C ILE A 27 -2.11 11.62 4.96
N SER A 28 -1.47 12.75 5.31
CA SER A 28 -0.08 12.74 5.78
C SER A 28 0.06 12.01 7.13
N PRO A 29 1.23 11.44 7.46
CA PRO A 29 1.45 10.75 8.73
C PRO A 29 1.22 11.62 9.96
N ILE A 30 1.62 12.91 9.92
CA ILE A 30 1.35 13.89 10.99
C ILE A 30 -0.17 14.03 11.19
N MET A 31 -0.90 14.34 10.14
CA MET A 31 -2.34 14.58 10.21
C MET A 31 -3.08 13.31 10.65
N ALA A 32 -2.61 12.12 10.25
CA ALA A 32 -3.17 10.86 10.72
C ALA A 32 -3.06 10.70 12.24
N VAL A 33 -1.95 11.10 12.86
CA VAL A 33 -1.75 11.04 14.33
C VAL A 33 -2.74 11.94 15.07
N GLU A 34 -3.11 13.07 14.48
CA GLU A 34 -4.07 14.03 15.03
C GLU A 34 -5.53 13.59 14.84
N VAL A 35 -5.85 13.01 13.68
CA VAL A 35 -7.22 12.57 13.34
C VAL A 35 -7.60 11.29 14.08
N LEU A 36 -6.68 10.33 14.25
CA LEU A 36 -6.96 9.00 14.80
C LEU A 36 -7.71 9.01 16.15
N PRO A 37 -7.34 9.82 17.16
CA PRO A 37 -8.07 9.92 18.43
C PRO A 37 -9.58 10.24 18.28
N HIS A 38 -9.97 10.95 17.23
CA HIS A 38 -11.33 11.47 17.02
C HIS A 38 -12.25 10.48 16.28
N ILE A 39 -11.75 9.36 15.76
CA ILE A 39 -12.52 8.39 14.95
C ILE A 39 -13.52 7.57 15.81
N GLY A 40 -13.46 7.65 17.14
CA GLY A 40 -14.39 6.95 18.04
C GLY A 40 -14.30 5.41 17.98
N LYS A 41 -13.21 4.87 17.41
CA LYS A 41 -12.95 3.42 17.33
C LYS A 41 -11.72 3.07 18.17
N ARG A 42 -11.83 2.03 19.00
CA ARG A 42 -10.70 1.49 19.78
C ARG A 42 -9.50 1.06 18.92
N ALA A 43 -9.74 0.74 17.65
CA ALA A 43 -8.70 0.42 16.66
C ALA A 43 -7.74 1.59 16.36
N ALA A 44 -8.14 2.83 16.66
CA ALA A 44 -7.34 4.01 16.38
C ALA A 44 -6.09 4.10 17.27
N GLU A 45 -6.18 3.70 18.54
CA GLU A 45 -5.07 3.81 19.49
C GLU A 45 -3.86 2.94 19.08
N PRO A 46 -4.01 1.64 18.73
CA PRO A 46 -2.89 0.86 18.21
C PRO A 46 -2.29 1.44 16.92
N LEU A 47 -3.13 1.90 15.98
CA LEU A 47 -2.65 2.49 14.72
C LEU A 47 -1.82 3.76 14.98
N ARG A 48 -2.29 4.63 15.89
CA ARG A 48 -1.59 5.86 16.27
C ARG A 48 -0.21 5.57 16.84
N LYS A 49 -0.10 4.57 17.73
CA LYS A 49 1.18 4.15 18.32
C LYS A 49 2.19 3.70 17.25
N VAL A 50 1.74 2.90 16.27
CA VAL A 50 2.62 2.42 15.18
C VAL A 50 3.06 3.56 14.27
N ILE A 51 2.17 4.49 13.93
CA ILE A 51 2.49 5.63 13.07
C ILE A 51 3.48 6.58 13.78
N LEU A 52 3.27 6.86 15.07
CA LEU A 52 4.22 7.62 15.89
C LEU A 52 5.61 6.97 15.90
N SER A 53 5.68 5.65 16.08
CA SER A 53 6.94 4.92 15.99
C SER A 53 7.58 5.01 14.60
N ALA A 54 6.78 4.96 13.53
CA ALA A 54 7.29 5.11 12.16
C ALA A 54 7.88 6.51 11.91
N ILE A 55 7.23 7.56 12.43
CA ILE A 55 7.73 8.94 12.35
C ILE A 55 9.04 9.08 13.14
N ALA A 56 9.10 8.52 14.36
CA ALA A 56 10.32 8.51 15.16
C ALA A 56 11.49 7.83 14.43
N ASN A 57 11.25 6.68 13.80
CA ASN A 57 12.25 5.97 13.00
C ASN A 57 12.70 6.78 11.77
N ALA A 58 11.81 7.58 11.19
CA ALA A 58 12.16 8.48 10.08
C ALA A 58 13.02 9.65 10.56
N LYS A 59 12.70 10.20 11.73
CA LYS A 59 13.48 11.28 12.38
C LYS A 59 14.90 10.83 12.72
N GLU A 60 15.06 9.62 13.26
CA GLU A 60 16.38 9.02 13.52
C GLU A 60 17.23 8.93 12.23
N LYS A 61 16.57 8.67 11.10
CA LYS A 61 17.18 8.63 9.76
C LYS A 61 17.31 10.00 9.10
N LYS A 62 17.14 11.10 9.86
CA LYS A 62 17.27 12.50 9.42
C LYS A 62 16.33 12.89 8.27
N LEU A 63 15.17 12.23 8.16
CA LEU A 63 14.15 12.63 7.20
C LEU A 63 13.20 13.67 7.82
N SER A 64 12.82 14.65 7.01
CA SER A 64 11.77 15.62 7.34
C SER A 64 10.43 14.90 7.50
N GLU A 65 9.76 15.14 8.64
CA GLU A 65 8.47 14.52 8.96
C GLU A 65 7.36 14.97 7.99
N ASN A 66 7.47 16.19 7.46
CA ASN A 66 6.51 16.82 6.56
C ASN A 66 6.50 16.20 5.15
N ASP A 67 7.60 15.59 4.74
CA ASP A 67 7.77 15.02 3.40
C ASP A 67 7.41 13.52 3.33
N LEU A 68 6.95 12.96 4.45
CA LEU A 68 6.60 11.55 4.55
C LEU A 68 5.18 11.30 4.03
N VAL A 69 5.04 10.17 3.34
CA VAL A 69 3.76 9.66 2.85
C VAL A 69 3.61 8.19 3.22
N PHE A 70 2.37 7.73 3.38
CA PHE A 70 2.09 6.31 3.48
C PHE A 70 2.28 5.64 2.11
N LYS A 71 3.27 4.75 2.01
CA LYS A 71 3.35 3.83 0.87
C LYS A 71 2.33 2.70 1.06
N GLU A 72 2.31 2.14 2.27
CA GLU A 72 1.47 1.00 2.58
C GLU A 72 1.14 0.91 4.08
N ILE A 73 -0.09 0.52 4.39
CA ILE A 73 -0.53 0.18 5.74
C ILE A 73 -1.16 -1.21 5.66
N GLN A 74 -0.45 -2.21 6.17
CA GLN A 74 -0.90 -3.59 6.19
C GLN A 74 -1.38 -3.99 7.58
N VAL A 75 -2.53 -4.66 7.62
CA VAL A 75 -3.06 -5.31 8.83
C VAL A 75 -3.16 -6.81 8.57
N GLY A 76 -2.19 -7.53 9.11
CA GLY A 76 -2.08 -8.98 9.05
C GLY A 76 -2.85 -9.68 10.17
N GLU A 77 -3.13 -10.96 9.94
CA GLU A 77 -3.69 -11.86 10.97
C GLU A 77 -2.57 -12.34 11.89
N GLY A 78 -2.85 -12.45 13.19
CA GLY A 78 -1.95 -13.06 14.17
C GLY A 78 -2.51 -14.37 14.73
N PRO A 79 -1.90 -14.90 15.81
CA PRO A 79 -2.36 -16.11 16.45
C PRO A 79 -3.83 -16.02 16.88
N ARG A 80 -4.58 -17.11 16.67
CA ARG A 80 -5.98 -17.25 17.09
C ARG A 80 -6.05 -18.17 18.29
N LEU A 81 -6.49 -17.63 19.41
CA LEU A 81 -6.67 -18.41 20.63
C LEU A 81 -8.07 -19.07 20.63
N LYS A 82 -8.13 -20.37 20.88
CA LYS A 82 -9.39 -21.11 21.08
C LYS A 82 -9.98 -20.76 22.45
N ARG A 83 -11.27 -20.40 22.49
CA ARG A 83 -12.03 -20.09 23.70
C ARG A 83 -13.45 -20.66 23.58
N TYR A 84 -14.15 -20.77 24.70
CA TYR A 84 -15.50 -21.33 24.75
C TYR A 84 -16.39 -20.45 25.62
N HIS A 85 -17.64 -20.26 25.20
CA HIS A 85 -18.72 -19.75 26.04
C HIS A 85 -19.60 -20.91 26.49
N ALA A 86 -20.14 -20.84 27.70
CA ALA A 86 -21.18 -21.77 28.14
C ALA A 86 -22.43 -21.59 27.26
N GLY A 87 -22.96 -22.69 26.74
CA GLY A 87 -24.19 -22.76 25.97
C GLY A 87 -25.30 -23.47 26.73
N ALA A 88 -26.51 -23.48 26.15
CA ALA A 88 -27.64 -24.20 26.72
C ALA A 88 -27.41 -25.72 26.73
N ARG A 89 -28.04 -26.42 27.67
CA ARG A 89 -28.03 -27.90 27.77
C ARG A 89 -26.62 -28.52 27.76
N GLY A 90 -25.66 -27.91 28.48
CA GLY A 90 -24.29 -28.44 28.59
C GLY A 90 -23.43 -28.28 27.33
N MET A 91 -23.89 -27.56 26.29
CA MET A 91 -23.12 -27.34 25.07
C MET A 91 -22.03 -26.28 25.28
N ALA A 92 -20.85 -26.49 24.69
CA ALA A 92 -19.80 -25.47 24.62
C ALA A 92 -19.86 -24.73 23.26
N LYS A 93 -19.99 -23.40 23.29
CA LYS A 93 -19.96 -22.56 22.08
C LYS A 93 -18.54 -22.06 21.81
N PRO A 94 -17.82 -22.59 20.81
CA PRO A 94 -16.46 -22.17 20.53
C PRO A 94 -16.43 -20.76 19.93
N TYR A 95 -15.46 -19.96 20.33
CA TYR A 95 -15.14 -18.70 19.67
C TYR A 95 -13.62 -18.49 19.66
N LYS A 96 -13.14 -17.65 18.74
CA LYS A 96 -11.71 -17.37 18.57
C LYS A 96 -11.40 -15.97 19.07
N ARG A 97 -10.43 -15.84 19.98
CA ARG A 97 -9.81 -14.55 20.30
C ARG A 97 -8.66 -14.34 19.32
N GLU A 98 -8.90 -13.46 18.36
CA GLU A 98 -7.96 -13.15 17.28
C GLU A 98 -6.96 -12.08 17.73
N MET A 99 -5.70 -12.27 17.34
CA MET A 99 -4.68 -11.22 17.38
C MET A 99 -4.40 -10.70 15.96
N SER A 100 -3.69 -9.58 15.89
CA SER A 100 -3.28 -8.96 14.63
C SER A 100 -1.87 -8.42 14.70
N HIS A 101 -1.30 -8.21 13.52
CA HIS A 101 -0.01 -7.54 13.32
C HIS A 101 -0.23 -6.33 12.42
N ILE A 102 0.34 -5.19 12.76
CA ILE A 102 0.31 -3.97 11.95
C ILE A 102 1.71 -3.76 11.36
N ARG A 103 1.77 -3.44 10.07
CA ARG A 103 2.98 -3.00 9.38
C ARG A 103 2.66 -1.70 8.64
N VAL A 104 3.41 -0.65 8.96
CA VAL A 104 3.34 0.64 8.30
C VAL A 104 4.64 0.86 7.53
N VAL A 105 4.50 1.27 6.27
CA VAL A 105 5.62 1.62 5.39
C VAL A 105 5.47 3.07 4.97
N LEU A 106 6.42 3.90 5.38
CA LEU A 106 6.54 5.30 4.98
C LEU A 106 7.60 5.46 3.89
N MET A 107 7.39 6.47 3.05
CA MET A 107 8.29 6.84 1.95
C MET A 107 8.33 8.36 1.83
N THR A 108 9.39 8.88 1.21
CA THR A 108 9.45 10.31 0.89
C THR A 108 8.61 10.60 -0.35
N LYS A 109 7.92 11.76 -0.35
CA LYS A 109 7.08 12.22 -1.47
C LYS A 109 7.80 12.24 -2.82
N SER A 110 9.10 12.54 -2.82
CA SER A 110 9.96 12.58 -4.01
C SER A 110 10.10 11.24 -4.74
N GLN A 111 9.90 10.11 -4.05
CA GLN A 111 10.18 8.79 -4.61
C GLN A 111 8.91 8.04 -5.06
N ILE A 112 7.71 8.62 -4.89
CA ILE A 112 6.48 7.99 -5.35
C ILE A 112 6.46 8.07 -6.89
N PRO A 113 6.44 6.94 -7.62
CA PRO A 113 6.22 6.97 -9.06
C PRO A 113 4.81 7.52 -9.32
N ASN A 114 4.73 8.65 -10.03
CA ASN A 114 3.46 9.29 -10.32
C ASN A 114 2.77 8.51 -11.46
N PRO A 115 1.65 7.81 -11.26
CA PRO A 115 1.10 6.86 -12.24
C PRO A 115 0.66 7.54 -13.55
N LYS A 116 0.34 8.84 -13.51
CA LYS A 116 0.06 9.68 -14.71
C LYS A 116 1.30 9.93 -15.58
N SER A 117 2.50 9.91 -14.98
CA SER A 117 3.76 10.12 -15.71
C SER A 117 4.26 8.83 -16.35
N GLU A 118 4.04 7.67 -15.71
CA GLU A 118 4.37 6.35 -16.26
C GLU A 118 3.47 5.99 -17.44
N THR A 119 2.16 6.22 -17.33
CA THR A 119 1.22 6.05 -18.45
C THR A 119 1.59 6.92 -19.66
N LYS A 120 1.95 8.19 -19.47
CA LYS A 120 2.46 9.07 -20.56
C LYS A 120 3.76 8.55 -21.18
N LYS A 121 4.70 8.03 -20.38
CA LYS A 121 5.96 7.43 -20.88
C LYS A 121 5.72 6.15 -21.69
N ILE A 122 4.81 5.28 -21.24
CA ILE A 122 4.43 4.05 -21.94
C ILE A 122 3.75 4.38 -23.28
N ILE A 123 2.84 5.36 -23.30
CA ILE A 123 2.20 5.83 -24.53
C ILE A 123 3.23 6.41 -25.51
N ALA A 124 4.18 7.22 -25.02
CA ALA A 124 5.26 7.78 -25.85
C ALA A 124 6.21 6.70 -26.40
N GLY A 125 6.51 5.66 -25.60
CA GLY A 125 7.28 4.49 -26.03
C GLY A 125 6.59 3.69 -27.13
N ASN A 126 5.29 3.42 -26.98
CA ASN A 126 4.49 2.70 -27.96
C ASN A 126 4.33 3.49 -29.27
N LYS A 127 4.20 4.83 -29.20
CA LYS A 127 4.17 5.70 -30.39
C LYS A 127 5.48 5.65 -31.19
N LYS A 128 6.64 5.62 -30.51
CA LYS A 128 7.97 5.49 -31.14
C LYS A 128 8.20 4.11 -31.77
N LEU A 129 7.73 3.03 -31.15
CA LEU A 129 7.84 1.67 -31.68
C LEU A 129 6.99 1.48 -32.94
N ASN A 130 5.77 2.02 -32.96
CA ASN A 130 4.91 1.98 -34.14
C ASN A 130 5.48 2.83 -35.30
N ALA A 131 6.03 4.02 -35.03
CA ALA A 131 6.70 4.83 -36.05
C ALA A 131 7.93 4.12 -36.67
N ARG A 132 8.71 3.40 -35.85
CA ARG A 132 9.85 2.59 -36.34
C ARG A 132 9.42 1.38 -37.16
N LYS A 133 8.28 0.75 -36.85
CA LYS A 133 7.71 -0.34 -37.67
C LYS A 133 7.26 0.16 -39.05
N ILE A 134 6.61 1.32 -39.10
CA ILE A 134 6.13 1.94 -40.37
C ILE A 134 7.30 2.35 -41.27
N LEU A 135 8.42 2.81 -40.70
CA LEU A 135 9.64 3.16 -41.46
C LEU A 135 10.40 1.93 -41.98
N LYS A 136 10.30 0.77 -41.29
CA LYS A 136 10.89 -0.50 -41.73
C LYS A 136 10.06 -1.25 -42.78
N SER A 137 8.80 -0.85 -43.00
CA SER A 137 7.88 -1.47 -43.96
C SER A 137 7.71 -0.68 -45.26
N LYS A 138 8.57 0.32 -45.55
CA LYS A 138 8.56 0.96 -46.88
C LYS A 138 9.07 -0.05 -47.92
N PRO A 139 8.31 -0.34 -49.00
CA PRO A 139 8.78 -1.22 -50.05
C PRO A 139 9.92 -0.55 -50.81
N THR A 140 11.03 -1.28 -51.01
CA THR A 140 12.12 -0.88 -51.91
C THR A 140 11.61 -0.92 -53.35
N THR A 141 11.55 0.24 -54.01
CA THR A 141 11.34 0.35 -55.45
C THR A 141 12.58 -0.13 -56.20
N GLU A 142 12.75 -1.45 -56.31
CA GLU A 142 13.70 -2.06 -57.26
C GLU A 142 13.06 -3.29 -57.91
N SER A 143 12.50 -3.09 -59.11
CA SER A 143 12.48 -4.08 -60.22
C SER A 143 11.67 -3.53 -61.40
N ILE A 144 12.20 -2.53 -62.11
CA ILE A 144 11.92 -2.40 -63.54
C ILE A 144 13.03 -3.19 -64.24
N LYS A 145 12.73 -4.39 -64.75
CA LYS A 145 13.16 -4.82 -66.10
C LYS A 145 12.71 -6.23 -66.50
N LYS A 146 12.18 -6.26 -67.73
CA LYS A 146 12.08 -7.36 -68.72
C LYS A 146 10.94 -8.36 -68.46
N GLY A 147 10.08 -8.68 -69.42
CA GLY A 147 10.02 -8.37 -70.85
C GLY A 147 9.05 -9.35 -71.53
N GLY A 148 8.71 -9.05 -72.79
CA GLY A 148 8.10 -9.88 -73.87
C GLY A 148 7.45 -11.23 -73.55
N LYS A 149 6.32 -11.59 -74.14
CA LYS A 149 5.86 -11.43 -75.52
C LYS A 149 4.35 -11.33 -75.55
#